data_AF-A0A7V8A9K4-F1
#
_entry.id   AF-A0A7V8A9K4-F1
#
_cell.length_a   1.000
_cell.length_b   1.000
_cell.length_c   1.000
_cell.angle_alpha   90.00
_cell.angle_beta   90.00
_cell.angle_gamma   90.00
#
_symmetry.space_group_name_H-M   'P 1'
#
loop_
_entity.id
_entity.type
_entity.pdbx_description
1 polymer ?
#
loop_
_entity_poly.entity_id
_entity_poly.type
_entity_poly.pdbx_seq_one_letter_code
_entity_poly.pdbx_strand_id
1 'polypeptide(L)' 'MSETNIETALEAIYQSLRDDNLEIDDRIKELKAALKAENKSEAIVDAEKLANNNRQGRKLMQSYFKKRGVIVKFA' A
#
# COMPACT_ATOMS: atom_id res chain seq x y z
N MET A 1 -21.68 0.24 1.74
CA MET A 1 -20.65 -0.51 0.99
C MET A 1 -19.61 -0.89 2.01
N SER A 2 -19.48 -2.17 2.34
CA SER A 2 -18.54 -2.65 3.36
C SER A 2 -17.12 -2.48 2.86
N GLU A 3 -16.35 -1.61 3.53
CA GLU A 3 -14.90 -1.50 3.33
C GLU A 3 -14.26 -2.86 3.57
N THR A 4 -13.44 -3.29 2.62
CA THR A 4 -12.62 -4.50 2.77
C THR A 4 -11.42 -4.20 3.68
N ASN A 5 -10.89 -5.23 4.35
CA ASN A 5 -9.68 -5.06 5.19
C ASN A 5 -8.50 -4.53 4.37
N ILE A 6 -8.46 -4.83 3.07
CA ILE A 6 -7.45 -4.29 2.14
C ILE A 6 -7.65 -2.80 1.90
N GLU A 7 -8.88 -2.34 1.67
CA GLU A 7 -9.18 -0.91 1.47
C GLU A 7 -8.81 -0.09 2.71
N THR A 8 -9.20 -0.55 3.91
CA THR A 8 -8.82 0.11 5.17
C THR A 8 -7.30 0.14 5.35
N ALA A 9 -6.60 -0.96 5.06
CA ALA A 9 -5.14 -1.00 5.14
C ALA A 9 -4.47 -0.08 4.08
N LEU A 10 -5.04 0.03 2.88
CA LEU A 10 -4.55 0.94 1.84
C LEU A 10 -4.75 2.40 2.22
N GLU A 11 -5.89 2.77 2.82
CA GLU A 11 -6.10 4.12 3.32
C GLU A 11 -5.10 4.48 4.43
N ALA A 12 -4.78 3.54 5.33
CA ALA A 12 -3.73 3.74 6.32
C ALA A 12 -2.33 3.94 5.69
N ILE A 13 -2.04 3.24 4.59
CA ILE A 13 -0.82 3.47 3.79
C ILE A 13 -0.82 4.89 3.20
N TYR A 14 -1.92 5.34 2.59
CA TYR A 14 -1.99 6.69 2.02
C TYR A 14 -1.80 7.78 3.09
N GLN A 15 -2.39 7.58 4.26
CA GLN A 15 -2.22 8.50 5.38
C GLN A 15 -0.76 8.53 5.85
N SER A 16 -0.16 7.36 6.07
CA SER A 16 1.27 7.25 6.41
C SER A 16 2.17 7.96 5.38
N LEU A 17 1.92 7.79 4.09
CA LEU A 17 2.69 8.46 3.03
C LEU A 17 2.54 9.99 3.04
N ARG A 18 1.39 10.52 3.49
CA ARG A 18 1.18 11.97 3.67
C ARG A 18 1.87 12.48 4.93
N ASP A 19 1.89 11.66 5.97
CA ASP A 19 2.54 11.94 7.26
C ASP A 19 4.03 11.55 7.25
N ASP A 20 4.72 11.80 6.14
CA ASP A 20 6.16 11.55 5.96
C ASP A 20 6.61 10.11 6.26
N ASN A 21 5.80 9.13 5.82
CA ASN A 21 6.02 7.69 6.02
C ASN A 21 5.94 7.23 7.49
N LEU A 22 5.21 7.95 8.35
CA LEU A 22 5.00 7.57 9.74
C LEU A 22 4.42 6.15 9.83
N GLU A 23 5.11 5.26 10.55
CA GLU A 23 4.71 3.86 10.76
C GLU A 23 4.49 3.04 9.46
N ILE A 24 5.08 3.45 8.33
CA ILE A 24 4.84 2.81 7.02
C ILE A 24 5.08 1.29 7.04
N ASP A 25 6.06 0.83 7.82
CA ASP A 25 6.38 -0.59 7.95
C ASP A 25 5.26 -1.39 8.59
N ASP A 26 4.59 -0.84 9.60
CA ASP A 26 3.49 -1.50 10.30
C ASP A 26 2.23 -1.50 9.42
N ARG A 27 1.97 -0.42 8.68
CA ARG A 27 0.90 -0.36 7.68
C ARG A 27 1.10 -1.38 6.56
N ILE A 28 2.34 -1.61 6.13
CA ILE A 28 2.64 -2.66 5.13
C ILE A 28 2.39 -4.07 5.70
N LYS A 29 2.69 -4.31 6.99
CA LYS A 29 2.38 -5.60 7.64
C LYS A 29 0.87 -5.82 7.71
N GLU A 30 0.10 -4.79 8.09
CA GLU A 30 -1.38 -4.81 8.11
C GLU A 30 -1.92 -5.14 6.70
N LEU A 31 -1.45 -4.44 5.67
CA LEU A 31 -1.83 -4.69 4.28
C LEU A 31 -1.52 -6.12 3.84
N LYS A 32 -0.35 -6.65 4.20
CA LYS A 32 0.04 -8.04 3.92
C LYS A 32 -0.88 -9.05 4.59
N ALA A 33 -1.26 -8.80 5.84
CA ALA A 33 -2.20 -9.65 6.57
C ALA A 33 -3.59 -9.63 5.92
N ALA A 34 -4.07 -8.45 5.52
CA ALA A 34 -5.34 -8.29 4.81
C ALA A 34 -5.34 -9.02 3.45
N LEU A 35 -4.28 -8.85 2.66
CA LEU A 35 -4.10 -9.57 1.39
C LEU A 35 -4.14 -11.09 1.59
N LYS A 36 -3.45 -11.59 2.62
CA LYS A 36 -3.45 -13.02 2.94
C LYS A 36 -4.83 -13.52 3.37
N ALA A 37 -5.58 -12.73 4.15
CA ALA A 37 -6.94 -13.08 4.59
C ALA A 37 -7.91 -13.19 3.39
N GLU A 38 -7.72 -12.36 2.37
CA GLU A 38 -8.54 -12.37 1.15
C GLU A 38 -7.96 -13.23 0.01
N ASN A 39 -6.90 -14.01 0.26
CA ASN A 39 -6.18 -14.81 -0.74
C ASN A 39 -5.69 -14.02 -1.97
N LYS A 40 -5.39 -12.73 -1.80
CA LYS A 40 -4.83 -11.86 -2.85
C LYS A 40 -3.30 -11.80 -2.73
N SER A 41 -2.63 -11.79 -3.88
CA SER A 41 -1.16 -11.71 -3.97
C SER A 41 -0.64 -10.29 -4.22
N GLU A 42 -1.52 -9.37 -4.59
CA GLU A 42 -1.17 -8.03 -5.05
C GLU A 42 -2.15 -6.99 -4.47
N ALA A 43 -1.62 -5.83 -4.09
CA ALA A 43 -2.40 -4.65 -3.75
C ALA A 43 -2.49 -3.71 -4.96
N ILE A 44 -3.70 -3.25 -5.27
CA ILE A 44 -3.96 -2.22 -6.27
C ILE A 44 -3.96 -0.87 -5.55
N VAL A 45 -2.96 -0.05 -5.86
CA VAL A 45 -2.78 1.28 -5.31
C VAL A 45 -3.26 2.30 -6.32
N ASP A 46 -4.10 3.22 -5.89
CA ASP A 46 -4.55 4.36 -6.67
C ASP A 46 -3.40 5.37 -6.76
N ALA A 47 -2.90 5.58 -7.96
CA ALA A 47 -1.76 6.46 -8.20
C ALA A 47 -2.12 7.94 -7.94
N GLU A 48 -3.39 8.33 -8.13
CA GLU A 48 -3.85 9.71 -7.94
C GLU A 48 -3.88 10.12 -6.46
N LYS A 49 -4.02 9.14 -5.56
CA LYS A 49 -3.99 9.37 -4.10
C LYS A 49 -2.59 9.54 -3.52
N LEU A 50 -1.54 9.22 -4.28
CA LEU A 50 -0.16 9.31 -3.83
C LEU A 50 0.33 10.76 -3.79
N ALA A 51 0.93 11.16 -2.68
CA ALA A 51 1.63 12.44 -2.56
C ALA A 51 2.74 12.59 -3.63
N ASN A 52 3.39 11.48 -4.00
CA ASN A 52 4.45 11.42 -5.01
C ASN A 52 4.11 10.42 -6.15
N ASN A 53 3.18 10.78 -7.03
CA ASN A 53 2.77 9.97 -8.20
C ASN A 53 3.79 9.95 -9.37
N ASN A 54 4.96 10.59 -9.22
CA ASN A 54 5.96 10.52 -10.27
C ASN A 54 6.50 9.08 -10.46
N ARG A 55 7.08 8.78 -11.63
CA ARG A 55 7.58 7.43 -11.95
C ARG A 55 8.61 6.91 -10.94
N GLN A 56 9.43 7.79 -10.39
CA GLN A 56 10.49 7.41 -9.45
C GLN A 56 9.89 6.99 -8.10
N GLY A 57 8.96 7.77 -7.56
CA GLY A 57 8.22 7.48 -6.33
C GLY A 57 7.46 6.16 -6.42
N ARG A 58 6.75 5.92 -7.52
CA ARG A 58 6.05 4.65 -7.77
C ARG A 58 6.99 3.45 -7.81
N LYS A 59 8.15 3.57 -8.49
CA LYS A 59 9.17 2.50 -8.50
C LYS A 59 9.77 2.26 -7.11
N LEU A 60 10.02 3.32 -6.35
CA LEU A 60 10.55 3.22 -4.99
C LEU A 60 9.55 2.47 -4.10
N MET A 61 8.28 2.85 -4.14
CA MET A 61 7.20 2.18 -3.41
C MET A 61 7.12 0.69 -3.78
N GLN A 62 7.10 0.36 -5.07
CA GLN A 62 7.08 -1.05 -5.51
C GLN A 62 8.26 -1.85 -4.96
N SER A 63 9.48 -1.32 -5.04
CA SER A 63 10.68 -1.98 -4.52
C SER A 63 10.61 -2.14 -2.99
N TYR A 64 10.18 -1.09 -2.29
CA TYR A 64 10.08 -1.06 -0.83
C TYR A 64 9.04 -2.05 -0.30
N PHE A 65 7.87 -2.11 -0.92
CA PHE A 65 6.79 -3.03 -0.54
C PHE A 65 7.13 -4.47 -0.92
N LYS A 66 7.75 -4.68 -2.08
CA LYS A 66 8.18 -6.01 -2.54
C LYS A 66 9.18 -6.64 -1.56
N LYS A 67 10.12 -5.86 -1.02
CA LYS A 67 11.06 -6.34 0.02
C LYS A 67 10.36 -6.81 1.29
N ARG A 68 9.14 -6.33 1.56
CA ARG A 68 8.29 -6.72 2.72
C ARG A 68 7.29 -7.83 2.38
N GLY A 69 7.31 -8.29 1.13
CA GLY A 69 6.44 -9.35 0.63
C GLY A 69 5.04 -8.87 0.25
N VAL A 70 4.89 -7.61 -0.14
CA VAL A 70 3.67 -7.07 -0.75
C VAL A 70 3.99 -6.64 -2.18
N ILE A 71 3.24 -7.16 -3.15
CA ILE A 71 3.36 -6.72 -4.55
C ILE A 71 2.37 -5.58 -4.77
N VAL A 72 2.86 -4.45 -5.27
CA VAL A 72 2.04 -3.26 -5.55
C VAL A 72 1.91 -3.07 -7.06
N LYS A 73 0.67 -2.96 -7.52
CA LYS A 73 0.33 -2.46 -8.86
C LYS A 73 -0.39 -1.13 -8.72
N PHE A 74 -0.22 -0.27 -9.71
CA PHE A 74 -0.94 1.00 -9.78
C PHE A 74 -2.07 0.87 -10.80
N ALA A 75 -3.26 1.34 -10.43
CA ALA A 75 -4.36 1.57 -11.36
C ALA A 75 -4.22 2.94 -12.02
#